data_AF-X1DLD6-F1
#
_entry.id   AF-X1DLD6-F1
#
_cell.length_a   1.000
_cell.length_b   1.000
_cell.length_c   1.000
_cell.angle_alpha   90.00
_cell.angle_beta   90.00
_cell.angle_gamma   90.00
#
_symmetry.space_group_name_H-M   'P 1'
#
loop_
_entity.id
_entity.type
_entity.pdbx_description
1 polymer ?
#
loop_
_entity_poly.entity_id
_entity_poly.type
_entity_poly.pdbx_seq_one_letter_code
_entity_poly.pdbx_strand_id
1 'polypeptide(L)'
;MKILGIITEYNPFHNGHLYHLFKAKEITGADYVVAVMSGNFLQRGEPAIINKWIRTKMALNAGVDLIIELPFVFSTQDANGFAFGAVKLLDSLQIIDYLCFGCETDNLDTLYSISNFLHVEPQEYKELLVYNCKSVKKIRIQKWRHDISHPKYNRRFVCLLVISFKYNFQ
;
A
#
# COMPACT_ATOMS: atom_id res chain seq x y z
N MET A 1 -21.49 -5.97 -3.63
CA MET A 1 -20.18 -6.57 -3.88
C MET A 1 -19.14 -5.63 -3.31
N LYS A 2 -18.30 -6.11 -2.40
CA LYS A 2 -17.23 -5.37 -1.73
C LYS A 2 -15.89 -6.05 -2.02
N ILE A 3 -14.89 -5.32 -2.48
CA ILE A 3 -13.60 -5.88 -2.85
C ILE A 3 -12.48 -5.29 -1.98
N LEU A 4 -11.70 -6.18 -1.37
CA LEU A 4 -10.54 -5.86 -0.56
C LEU A 4 -9.25 -6.01 -1.38
N GLY A 5 -8.49 -4.92 -1.49
CA GLY A 5 -7.11 -4.86 -1.96
C GLY A 5 -6.12 -5.17 -0.83
N ILE A 6 -5.12 -5.99 -1.11
CA ILE A 6 -3.96 -6.24 -0.23
C ILE A 6 -2.67 -6.05 -1.04
N ILE A 7 -1.66 -5.42 -0.46
CA ILE A 7 -0.32 -5.33 -1.06
C ILE A 7 0.61 -6.25 -0.27
N THR A 8 1.35 -7.13 -0.95
CA THR A 8 2.10 -8.18 -0.26
C THR A 8 3.30 -8.72 -1.05
N GLU A 9 4.11 -9.55 -0.40
CA GLU A 9 5.25 -10.23 -0.98
C GLU A 9 5.20 -11.76 -0.77
N TYR A 10 4.57 -12.21 0.31
CA TYR A 10 4.45 -13.61 0.70
C TYR A 10 5.75 -14.43 0.59
N ASN A 11 6.78 -14.08 1.36
CA ASN A 11 8.11 -14.69 1.25
C ASN A 11 8.51 -15.60 2.45
N PRO A 12 7.95 -16.83 2.62
CA PRO A 12 6.80 -17.41 1.95
C PRO A 12 5.46 -16.96 2.56
N PHE A 13 4.33 -17.44 2.04
CA PHE A 13 3.03 -17.32 2.71
C PHE A 13 3.06 -18.09 4.05
N HIS A 14 2.55 -17.50 5.14
CA HIS A 14 2.66 -18.07 6.50
C HIS A 14 1.49 -17.62 7.39
N ASN A 15 1.44 -18.09 8.64
CA ASN A 15 0.30 -17.87 9.54
C ASN A 15 -0.01 -16.39 9.83
N GLY A 16 1.02 -15.52 9.92
CA GLY A 16 0.80 -14.07 10.00
C GLY A 16 0.05 -13.50 8.79
N HIS A 17 0.36 -13.95 7.57
CA HIS A 17 -0.36 -13.56 6.36
C HIS A 17 -1.79 -14.08 6.34
N LEU A 18 -2.00 -15.32 6.81
CA LEU A 18 -3.31 -15.92 6.94
C LEU A 18 -4.19 -15.15 7.93
N TYR A 19 -3.64 -14.81 9.09
CA TYR A 19 -4.31 -13.99 10.10
C TYR A 19 -4.68 -12.62 9.54
N HIS A 20 -3.73 -11.93 8.88
CA HIS A 20 -3.98 -10.64 8.24
C HIS A 20 -5.11 -10.72 7.21
N LEU A 21 -5.09 -11.74 6.33
CA LEU A 21 -6.13 -11.95 5.32
C LEU A 21 -7.52 -12.11 5.96
N PHE A 22 -7.65 -13.03 6.93
CA PHE A 22 -8.94 -13.28 7.56
C PHE A 22 -9.43 -12.09 8.36
N LYS A 23 -8.54 -11.42 9.10
CA LYS A 23 -8.91 -10.25 9.88
C LYS A 23 -9.32 -9.08 9.00
N ALA A 24 -8.64 -8.89 7.87
CA ALA A 24 -9.03 -7.88 6.88
C ALA A 24 -10.41 -8.17 6.27
N LYS A 25 -10.71 -9.44 5.94
CA LYS A 25 -12.04 -9.85 5.46
C LYS A 25 -13.12 -9.61 6.53
N GLU A 26 -12.84 -9.94 7.78
CA GLU A 26 -13.75 -9.73 8.92
C GLU A 26 -14.12 -8.24 9.07
N ILE A 27 -13.13 -7.35 9.01
CA ILE A 27 -13.32 -5.90 9.24
C ILE A 27 -13.98 -5.21 8.05
N THR A 28 -13.61 -5.60 6.82
CA THR A 28 -14.21 -5.04 5.59
C THR A 28 -15.62 -5.55 5.34
N GLY A 29 -15.89 -6.81 5.72
CA GLY A 29 -16.99 -7.59 5.17
C GLY A 29 -16.88 -7.73 3.65
N ALA A 30 -15.66 -7.86 3.11
CA ALA A 30 -15.43 -7.99 1.67
C ALA A 30 -15.84 -9.36 1.13
N ASP A 31 -16.48 -9.35 -0.03
CA ASP A 31 -16.89 -10.56 -0.76
C ASP A 31 -15.69 -11.19 -1.49
N TYR A 32 -14.79 -10.34 -2.02
CA TYR A 32 -13.60 -10.76 -2.77
C TYR A 32 -12.33 -10.06 -2.30
N VAL A 33 -11.19 -10.72 -2.52
CA VAL A 33 -9.86 -10.22 -2.19
C VAL A 33 -8.96 -10.22 -3.43
N VAL A 34 -8.42 -9.04 -3.74
CA VAL A 34 -7.42 -8.83 -4.78
C VAL A 34 -6.08 -8.51 -4.11
N ALA A 35 -5.05 -9.30 -4.37
CA ALA A 35 -3.70 -9.04 -3.90
C ALA A 35 -2.81 -8.50 -5.04
N VAL A 36 -2.09 -7.43 -4.79
CA VAL A 36 -0.90 -7.05 -5.58
C VAL A 36 0.32 -7.63 -4.90
N MET A 37 1.02 -8.55 -5.59
CA MET A 37 2.12 -9.31 -5.02
C MET A 37 3.43 -9.05 -5.77
N SER A 38 4.52 -8.81 -5.04
CA SER A 38 5.87 -8.76 -5.62
C SER A 38 6.17 -10.00 -6.47
N GLY A 39 6.81 -9.78 -7.62
CA GLY A 39 7.32 -10.84 -8.50
C GLY A 39 8.49 -11.60 -7.85
N ASN A 40 9.41 -12.12 -8.65
CA ASN A 40 10.52 -12.94 -8.11
C ASN A 40 11.57 -12.14 -7.30
N PHE A 41 11.50 -10.82 -7.29
CA PHE A 41 12.34 -9.93 -6.48
C PHE A 41 11.47 -8.99 -5.64
N LEU A 42 11.90 -8.78 -4.40
CA LEU A 42 11.14 -8.14 -3.33
C LEU A 42 11.66 -6.73 -3.03
N GLN A 43 10.91 -5.99 -2.21
CA GLN A 43 11.20 -4.59 -1.86
C GLN A 43 12.56 -4.44 -1.20
N ARG A 44 12.99 -5.44 -0.43
CA ARG A 44 14.31 -5.47 0.22
C ARG A 44 15.47 -5.74 -0.74
N GLY A 45 15.20 -5.90 -2.05
CA GLY A 45 16.20 -6.21 -3.08
C GLY A 45 16.59 -7.69 -3.13
N GLU A 46 15.90 -8.55 -2.39
CA GLU A 46 16.18 -9.98 -2.30
C GLU A 46 15.33 -10.78 -3.30
N PRO A 47 15.85 -11.90 -3.82
CA PRO A 47 15.00 -12.86 -4.52
C PRO A 47 14.00 -13.50 -3.54
N ALA A 48 12.78 -13.76 -4.01
CA ALA A 48 11.83 -14.54 -3.24
C ALA A 48 12.36 -15.99 -3.04
N ILE A 49 12.20 -16.53 -1.83
CA ILE A 49 12.60 -17.89 -1.44
C ILE A 49 11.96 -18.93 -2.37
N ILE A 50 10.75 -18.65 -2.84
CA ILE A 50 10.02 -19.45 -3.82
C ILE A 50 9.46 -18.55 -4.93
N ASN A 51 9.39 -19.09 -6.15
CA ASN A 51 8.94 -18.34 -7.32
C ASN A 51 7.50 -17.82 -7.16
N LYS A 52 7.17 -16.76 -7.90
CA LYS A 52 5.85 -16.10 -7.84
C LYS A 52 4.67 -17.05 -8.07
N TRP A 53 4.81 -18.08 -8.90
CA TRP A 53 3.72 -19.00 -9.22
C TRP A 53 3.32 -19.86 -8.01
N ILE A 54 4.31 -20.36 -7.26
CA ILE A 54 4.06 -21.16 -6.05
C ILE A 54 3.45 -20.27 -4.97
N ARG A 55 3.96 -19.04 -4.77
CA ARG A 55 3.38 -18.09 -3.83
C ARG A 55 1.94 -17.70 -4.19
N THR A 56 1.66 -17.49 -5.47
CA THR A 56 0.30 -17.27 -5.98
C THR A 56 -0.60 -18.46 -5.63
N LYS A 57 -0.16 -19.70 -5.87
CA LYS A 57 -0.94 -20.89 -5.51
C LYS A 57 -1.23 -20.98 -4.00
N MET A 58 -0.24 -20.65 -3.16
CA MET A 58 -0.43 -20.61 -1.71
C MET A 58 -1.48 -19.57 -1.29
N ALA A 59 -1.42 -18.37 -1.87
CA ALA A 59 -2.36 -17.29 -1.59
C ALA A 59 -3.80 -17.61 -2.06
N LEU A 60 -3.96 -18.17 -3.27
CA LEU A 60 -5.26 -18.61 -3.78
C LEU A 60 -5.89 -19.67 -2.87
N ASN A 61 -5.10 -20.68 -2.48
CA ASN A 61 -5.58 -21.73 -1.58
C ASN A 61 -5.96 -21.21 -0.18
N ALA A 62 -5.40 -20.08 0.24
CA ALA A 62 -5.70 -19.44 1.52
C ALA A 62 -6.96 -18.55 1.47
N GLY A 63 -7.53 -18.28 0.30
CA GLY A 63 -8.76 -17.49 0.13
C GLY A 63 -8.57 -16.08 -0.43
N VAL A 64 -7.47 -15.83 -1.15
CA VAL A 64 -7.34 -14.70 -2.07
C VAL A 64 -7.96 -15.08 -3.42
N ASP A 65 -8.72 -14.18 -4.04
CA ASP A 65 -9.48 -14.47 -5.26
C ASP A 65 -8.71 -14.11 -6.54
N LEU A 66 -7.90 -13.04 -6.49
CA LEU A 66 -7.08 -12.59 -7.61
C LEU A 66 -5.71 -12.14 -7.10
N ILE A 67 -4.65 -12.55 -7.79
CA ILE A 67 -3.29 -12.04 -7.56
C ILE A 67 -2.77 -11.39 -8.84
N ILE A 68 -2.34 -10.14 -8.71
CA ILE A 68 -1.73 -9.35 -9.77
C ILE A 68 -0.27 -9.14 -9.40
N GLU A 69 0.64 -9.40 -10.33
CA GLU A 69 2.07 -9.15 -10.11
C GLU A 69 2.34 -7.65 -10.06
N LEU A 70 3.05 -7.19 -9.02
CA LEU A 70 3.64 -5.86 -8.98
C LEU A 70 4.84 -5.83 -9.94
N PRO A 71 4.85 -4.95 -10.96
CA PRO A 71 5.96 -4.89 -11.90
C PRO A 71 7.30 -4.64 -11.21
N PHE A 72 8.37 -5.28 -11.72
CA PHE A 72 9.72 -5.22 -11.14
C PHE A 72 10.21 -3.80 -10.87
N VAL A 73 9.91 -2.86 -11.77
CA VAL A 73 10.28 -1.44 -11.64
C VAL A 73 9.74 -0.78 -10.36
N PHE A 74 8.69 -1.33 -9.76
CA PHE A 74 8.11 -0.91 -8.49
C PHE A 74 8.43 -1.88 -7.34
N SER A 75 8.46 -3.20 -7.60
CA SER A 75 8.61 -4.21 -6.55
C SER A 75 9.95 -4.16 -5.83
N THR A 76 10.99 -3.57 -6.44
CA THR A 76 12.32 -3.40 -5.84
C THR A 76 12.67 -1.95 -5.51
N GLN A 77 11.68 -1.05 -5.50
CA GLN A 77 11.87 0.34 -5.08
C GLN A 77 11.86 0.46 -3.56
N ASP A 78 12.23 1.65 -3.07
CA ASP A 78 11.98 2.03 -1.68
C ASP A 78 10.47 2.04 -1.36
N ALA A 79 10.13 2.30 -0.09
CA ALA A 79 8.74 2.31 0.36
C ALA A 79 7.84 3.27 -0.46
N ASN A 80 8.38 4.38 -0.94
CA ASN A 80 7.62 5.34 -1.72
C ASN A 80 7.29 4.78 -3.12
N GLY A 81 8.31 4.32 -3.86
CA GLY A 81 8.09 3.75 -5.20
C GLY A 81 7.26 2.46 -5.17
N PHE A 82 7.47 1.62 -4.16
CA PHE A 82 6.72 0.39 -3.95
C PHE A 82 5.24 0.67 -3.68
N ALA A 83 4.94 1.55 -2.72
CA ALA A 83 3.57 1.92 -2.38
C ALA A 83 2.88 2.63 -3.55
N PHE A 84 3.57 3.53 -4.24
CA PHE A 84 3.04 4.22 -5.42
C PHE A 84 2.60 3.21 -6.49
N GLY A 85 3.48 2.30 -6.91
CA GLY A 85 3.17 1.33 -7.95
C GLY A 85 2.02 0.40 -7.56
N ALA A 86 2.04 -0.11 -6.33
CA ALA A 86 1.05 -1.07 -5.85
C ALA A 86 -0.34 -0.43 -5.65
N VAL A 87 -0.40 0.74 -5.01
CA VAL A 87 -1.67 1.48 -4.82
C VAL A 87 -2.21 1.96 -6.16
N LYS A 88 -1.35 2.46 -7.08
CA LYS A 88 -1.80 2.90 -8.40
C LYS A 88 -2.36 1.76 -9.23
N LEU A 89 -1.78 0.57 -9.13
CA LEU A 89 -2.27 -0.63 -9.81
C LEU A 89 -3.65 -1.03 -9.28
N LEU A 90 -3.82 -1.11 -7.95
CA LEU A 90 -5.12 -1.39 -7.33
C LEU A 90 -6.18 -0.33 -7.70
N ASP A 91 -5.84 0.94 -7.61
CA ASP A 91 -6.71 2.06 -7.99
C ASP A 91 -7.12 1.97 -9.47
N SER A 92 -6.20 1.61 -10.37
CA SER A 92 -6.49 1.49 -11.81
C SER A 92 -7.56 0.44 -12.15
N LEU A 93 -7.79 -0.53 -11.26
CA LEU A 93 -8.85 -1.52 -11.46
C LEU A 93 -10.25 -0.90 -11.27
N GLN A 94 -10.35 0.21 -10.53
CA GLN A 94 -11.61 0.94 -10.27
C GLN A 94 -12.73 0.09 -9.62
N ILE A 95 -12.37 -1.07 -9.07
CA ILE A 95 -13.27 -2.00 -8.38
C ILE A 95 -12.90 -2.18 -6.90
N ILE A 96 -11.75 -1.67 -6.47
CA ILE A 96 -11.25 -1.86 -5.10
C ILE A 96 -12.01 -0.94 -4.16
N ASP A 97 -12.78 -1.52 -3.25
CA ASP A 97 -13.49 -0.78 -2.22
C ASP A 97 -12.62 -0.55 -0.99
N TYR A 98 -11.75 -1.50 -0.62
CA TYR A 98 -10.98 -1.46 0.61
C TYR A 98 -9.49 -1.70 0.35
N LEU A 99 -8.58 -1.03 1.06
CA LEU A 99 -7.16 -1.42 1.09
C LEU A 99 -6.77 -1.80 2.52
N CYS A 100 -6.17 -3.00 2.70
CA CYS A 100 -5.65 -3.49 3.98
C CYS A 100 -4.14 -3.71 4.00
N PHE A 101 -3.50 -3.19 5.06
CA PHE A 101 -2.10 -3.46 5.40
C PHE A 101 -1.93 -3.66 6.90
N GLY A 102 -0.89 -4.42 7.27
CA GLY A 102 -0.45 -4.55 8.66
C GLY A 102 0.28 -3.30 9.12
N CYS A 103 0.03 -2.88 10.36
CA CYS A 103 0.68 -1.73 10.98
C CYS A 103 1.04 -2.05 12.42
N GLU A 104 2.15 -1.48 12.91
CA GLU A 104 2.56 -1.61 14.31
C GLU A 104 1.79 -0.65 15.23
N THR A 105 1.12 0.35 14.66
CA THR A 105 0.21 1.23 15.38
C THR A 105 -1.23 1.00 14.92
N ASP A 106 -2.15 1.00 15.88
CA ASP A 106 -3.59 1.03 15.65
C ASP A 106 -4.12 2.46 15.43
N ASN A 107 -3.30 3.49 15.66
CA ASN A 107 -3.69 4.89 15.57
C ASN A 107 -3.63 5.42 14.13
N LEU A 108 -4.77 5.34 13.47
CA LEU A 108 -5.01 5.91 12.16
C LEU A 108 -4.81 7.39 12.05
N ASP A 109 -5.32 8.12 13.03
CA ASP A 109 -5.37 9.57 12.96
C ASP A 109 -3.94 10.11 12.88
N THR A 110 -3.00 9.40 13.51
CA THR A 110 -1.57 9.64 13.38
C THR A 110 -1.07 9.39 11.95
N LEU A 111 -1.36 8.22 11.36
CA LEU A 111 -0.93 7.90 9.99
C LEU A 111 -1.52 8.89 8.97
N TYR A 112 -2.81 9.23 9.12
CA TYR A 112 -3.50 10.16 8.26
C TYR A 112 -2.94 11.58 8.41
N SER A 113 -2.69 12.03 9.65
CA SER A 113 -2.09 13.34 9.90
C SER A 113 -0.69 13.45 9.28
N ILE A 114 0.13 12.41 9.42
CA ILE A 114 1.47 12.35 8.80
C ILE A 114 1.34 12.36 7.28
N SER A 115 0.47 11.52 6.72
CA SER A 115 0.25 11.45 5.27
C SER A 115 -0.21 12.80 4.71
N ASN A 116 -1.15 13.47 5.38
CA ASN A 116 -1.66 14.77 4.96
C ASN A 116 -0.58 15.86 5.07
N PHE A 117 0.21 15.85 6.16
CA PHE A 117 1.33 16.77 6.34
C PHE A 117 2.39 16.60 5.24
N LEU A 118 2.76 15.37 4.90
CA LEU A 118 3.71 15.07 3.82
C LEU A 118 3.13 15.35 2.42
N HIS A 119 1.80 15.34 2.26
CA HIS A 119 1.14 15.69 1.01
C HIS A 119 1.09 17.21 0.78
N VAL A 120 0.66 17.97 1.80
CA VAL A 120 0.56 19.44 1.74
C VAL A 120 1.94 20.09 1.73
N GLU A 121 2.90 19.48 2.46
CA GLU A 121 4.25 19.99 2.68
C GLU A 121 4.28 21.50 3.06
N PRO A 122 3.88 21.86 4.30
CA PRO A 122 3.87 23.25 4.75
C PRO A 122 5.22 23.96 4.55
N GLN A 123 5.18 25.27 4.36
CA GLN A 123 6.40 26.04 4.06
C GLN A 123 7.46 25.92 5.17
N GLU A 124 7.03 25.98 6.43
CA GLU A 124 7.89 25.80 7.61
C GLU A 124 8.61 24.45 7.60
N TYR A 125 7.92 23.37 7.18
CA TYR A 125 8.52 22.05 7.03
C TYR A 125 9.64 22.03 5.98
N LYS A 126 9.40 22.66 4.82
CA LYS A 126 10.40 22.75 3.74
C LYS A 126 11.63 23.53 4.20
N GLU A 127 11.44 24.60 4.95
CA GLU A 127 12.53 25.41 5.50
C GLU A 127 13.36 24.61 6.51
N LEU A 128 12.70 23.91 7.44
CA LEU A 128 13.35 23.02 8.39
C LEU A 128 14.11 21.88 7.70
N LEU A 129 13.55 21.29 6.64
CA LEU A 129 14.23 20.28 5.84
C LEU A 129 15.51 20.83 5.22
N VAL A 130 15.45 22.00 4.58
CA VAL A 130 16.63 22.63 3.95
C VAL A 130 17.68 22.97 4.99
N TYR A 131 17.28 23.51 6.14
CA TYR A 131 18.18 23.82 7.25
C TYR A 131 18.90 22.55 7.74
N ASN A 132 18.15 21.49 8.06
CA ASN A 132 18.71 20.25 8.59
C ASN A 132 19.55 19.49 7.55
N CYS A 133 19.18 19.52 6.27
CA CYS A 133 19.96 18.88 5.19
C CYS A 133 21.28 19.60 4.88
N LYS A 134 21.42 20.89 5.23
CA LYS A 134 22.70 21.61 5.15
C LYS A 134 23.62 21.26 6.32
N SER A 135 23.04 20.96 7.48
CA SER A 135 23.76 20.62 8.71
C SER A 135 24.18 19.14 8.77
N VAL A 136 23.44 18.25 8.10
CA VAL A 136 23.69 16.79 8.08
C VAL A 136 24.12 16.36 6.68
N LYS A 137 25.30 15.74 6.55
CA LYS A 137 25.78 15.16 5.29
C LYS A 137 24.78 14.09 4.79
N LYS A 138 24.08 14.42 3.71
CA LYS A 138 23.27 13.58 2.78
C LYS A 138 21.96 12.99 3.34
N ILE A 139 20.85 13.70 3.08
CA ILE A 139 19.54 13.10 2.76
C ILE A 139 19.24 13.45 1.30
N ARG A 140 19.01 12.46 0.43
CA ARG A 140 18.65 12.67 -0.98
C ARG A 140 17.14 12.55 -1.12
N ILE A 141 16.45 13.70 -1.15
CA ILE A 141 15.02 13.76 -1.41
C ILE A 141 14.82 13.66 -2.93
N GLN A 142 14.19 12.58 -3.41
CA GLN A 142 13.69 12.54 -4.79
C GLN A 142 12.35 13.29 -4.84
N LYS A 143 12.35 14.45 -5.50
CA LYS A 143 11.17 15.29 -5.67
C LYS A 143 10.47 14.87 -6.96
N TRP A 144 9.26 14.33 -6.87
CA TRP A 144 8.39 14.12 -8.03
C TRP A 144 7.14 14.98 -7.90
N ARG A 145 6.88 15.79 -8.94
CA ARG A 145 5.65 16.59 -9.07
C ARG A 145 4.69 15.84 -9.98
N HIS A 146 3.64 15.28 -9.42
CA HIS A 146 2.40 15.05 -10.15
C HIS A 146 1.23 15.56 -9.32
N ASP A 147 0.32 16.22 -10.01
CA ASP A 147 -0.78 16.98 -9.44
C ASP A 147 -1.88 16.00 -8.98
N ILE A 148 -1.91 15.70 -7.68
CA ILE A 148 -2.95 14.85 -7.05
C ILE A 148 -4.18 15.73 -6.66
N SER A 149 -4.23 16.99 -7.08
CA SER A 149 -5.31 17.95 -6.78
C SER A 149 -6.68 17.63 -7.42
N HIS A 150 -6.90 16.40 -7.91
CA HIS A 150 -8.22 16.00 -8.39
C HIS A 150 -9.20 15.83 -7.22
N PRO A 151 -10.37 16.49 -7.24
CA PRO A 151 -11.30 16.60 -6.11
C PRO A 151 -12.01 15.28 -5.71
N LYS A 152 -11.63 14.14 -6.27
CA LYS A 152 -12.20 12.81 -5.95
C LYS A 152 -11.64 12.17 -4.66
N TYR A 153 -10.55 12.68 -4.07
CA TYR A 153 -9.82 12.01 -2.98
C TYR A 153 -10.24 12.40 -1.54
N ASN A 154 -11.40 13.03 -1.36
CA ASN A 154 -11.87 13.46 -0.05
C ASN A 154 -12.88 12.46 0.54
N ARG A 155 -12.42 11.47 1.34
CA ARG A 155 -13.15 10.84 2.47
C ARG A 155 -12.41 9.64 3.12
N ARG A 156 -12.20 9.75 4.45
CA ARG A 156 -12.13 8.71 5.51
C ARG A 156 -11.20 7.49 5.31
N PHE A 157 -10.12 7.43 6.08
CA PHE A 157 -9.19 6.29 6.18
C PHE A 157 -9.27 5.67 7.60
N VAL A 158 -9.50 4.35 7.73
CA VAL A 158 -9.61 3.59 9.01
C VAL A 158 -8.73 2.30 9.01
N CYS A 159 -8.20 1.83 10.16
CA CYS A 159 -7.13 0.82 10.47
C CYS A 159 -7.66 -0.14 11.56
N LEU A 160 -7.36 -1.44 11.63
CA LEU A 160 -6.72 -2.37 10.69
C LEU A 160 -7.17 -2.12 9.26
N LEU A 161 -6.21 -1.89 8.36
CA LEU A 161 -6.49 -0.97 7.27
C LEU A 161 -7.65 -1.44 6.39
N VAL A 162 -8.70 -0.65 6.32
CA VAL A 162 -9.87 -0.90 5.50
C VAL A 162 -10.15 0.45 4.89
N ILE A 163 -9.39 0.80 3.83
CA ILE A 163 -9.60 2.09 3.13
C ILE A 163 -10.83 1.98 2.26
N SER A 164 -12.01 2.30 2.80
CA SER A 164 -13.25 2.33 2.02
C SER A 164 -13.24 3.46 0.98
N PHE A 165 -12.96 3.17 -0.29
CA PHE A 165 -13.21 4.06 -1.41
C PHE A 165 -14.72 4.17 -1.68
N LYS A 166 -15.46 4.91 -0.85
CA LYS A 166 -16.84 5.26 -1.19
C LYS A 166 -16.84 6.37 -2.24
N TYR A 167 -16.93 5.98 -3.51
CA TYR A 167 -17.34 6.88 -4.60
C TYR A 167 -18.81 7.27 -4.40
N ASN A 168 -19.07 8.51 -3.97
CA ASN A 168 -20.40 9.10 -4.10
C ASN A 168 -20.51 9.71 -5.50
N PHE A 169 -21.29 9.09 -6.38
CA PHE A 169 -21.85 9.76 -7.55
C PHE A 169 -23.05 10.58 -7.09
N GLN A 170 -22.92 11.91 -7.12
CA GLN A 170 -23.99 12.87 -7.36
C GLN A 170 -23.39 14.10 -8.02
#